data_AF-A0A511XFP7-F1
#
_entry.id   AF-A0A511XFP7-F1
#
_cell.length_a   1.000
_cell.length_b   1.000
_cell.length_c   1.000
_cell.angle_alpha   90.00
_cell.angle_beta   90.00
_cell.angle_gamma   90.00
#
_symmetry.space_group_name_H-M   'P 1'
#
loop_
_entity.id
_entity.type
_entity.pdbx_description
1 polymer ?
#
loop_
_entity_poly.entity_id
_entity_poly.type
_entity_poly.pdbx_seq_one_letter_code
_entity_poly.pdbx_strand_id
1 'polypeptide(L)'
;MIPFDHEKSARAVSVIQAGSRLSIAFALSFMLMIAGSYPNYHALQFDHDVRNCIVASMAHHYCTSALAWAILSCSAGGIAFIFSYDAQINRKFPGLVFTIILLGMVGVAGGADYLAVSKVAKFWGRTAQPALMQTGKPMDGYICK
;
A
#
# COMPACT_ATOMS: atom_id res chain seq x y z
N MET A 1 -35.16 -17.36 -9.63
CA MET A 1 -33.81 -17.95 -9.70
C MET A 1 -33.13 -17.30 -10.90
N ILE A 2 -32.18 -16.38 -10.69
CA ILE A 2 -31.49 -15.69 -11.79
C ILE A 2 -30.54 -16.71 -12.44
N PRO A 3 -30.60 -16.95 -13.76
CA PRO A 3 -29.70 -17.91 -14.40
C PRO A 3 -28.26 -17.45 -14.21
N PHE A 4 -27.46 -18.29 -13.55
CA PHE A 4 -26.06 -18.02 -13.28
C PHE A 4 -25.24 -18.35 -14.53
N ASP A 5 -24.80 -17.31 -15.21
CA ASP A 5 -24.00 -17.42 -16.43
C ASP A 5 -22.55 -17.78 -16.06
N HIS A 6 -22.19 -19.05 -16.27
CA HIS A 6 -20.87 -19.60 -15.95
C HIS A 6 -19.73 -18.88 -16.67
N GLU A 7 -19.99 -18.33 -17.86
CA GLU A 7 -18.95 -17.65 -18.63
C GLU A 7 -18.61 -16.28 -18.03
N LYS A 8 -19.64 -15.55 -17.55
CA LYS A 8 -19.47 -14.25 -16.89
C LYS A 8 -18.76 -14.37 -15.54
N SER A 9 -19.08 -15.40 -14.76
CA SER A 9 -18.42 -15.65 -13.47
C SER A 9 -16.96 -16.06 -13.64
N ALA A 10 -16.64 -16.87 -14.66
CA ALA A 10 -15.25 -17.18 -15.01
C ALA A 10 -14.43 -15.94 -15.39
N ARG A 11 -15.00 -15.05 -16.22
CA ARG A 11 -14.35 -13.76 -16.55
C ARG A 11 -14.13 -12.90 -15.30
N ALA A 12 -15.12 -12.77 -14.43
CA ALA A 12 -14.98 -11.99 -13.20
C ALA A 12 -13.87 -12.52 -12.28
N VAL A 13 -13.80 -13.84 -12.08
CA VAL A 13 -12.72 -14.50 -11.33
C VAL A 13 -11.34 -14.24 -11.95
N SER A 14 -11.24 -14.28 -13.28
CA SER A 14 -9.97 -13.98 -13.98
C SER A 14 -9.52 -12.52 -13.79
N VAL A 15 -10.46 -11.56 -13.78
CA VAL A 15 -10.18 -10.14 -13.52
C VAL A 15 -9.73 -9.95 -12.07
N ILE A 16 -10.39 -10.60 -11.11
CA ILE A 16 -10.01 -10.56 -9.70
C ILE A 16 -8.59 -11.09 -9.51
N GLN A 17 -8.23 -12.20 -10.16
CA GLN A 17 -6.88 -12.75 -10.08
C GLN A 17 -5.84 -11.80 -10.67
N ALA A 18 -6.11 -11.24 -11.85
CA ALA A 18 -5.20 -10.30 -12.50
C ALA A 18 -4.98 -9.04 -11.65
N GLY A 19 -6.07 -8.43 -11.15
CA GLY A 19 -6.01 -7.25 -10.29
C GLY A 19 -5.31 -7.52 -8.96
N SER A 20 -5.59 -8.67 -8.34
CA SER A 20 -4.93 -9.09 -7.11
C SER A 20 -3.41 -9.25 -7.31
N ARG A 21 -3.00 -9.94 -8.39
CA ARG A 21 -1.57 -10.12 -8.72
C ARG A 21 -0.86 -8.80 -8.93
N LEU A 22 -1.48 -7.87 -9.66
CA LEU A 22 -0.92 -6.56 -9.93
C LEU A 22 -0.72 -5.77 -8.63
N SER A 23 -1.74 -5.73 -7.77
CA SER A 23 -1.69 -5.01 -6.49
C SER A 23 -0.68 -5.63 -5.52
N ILE A 24 -0.62 -6.95 -5.42
CA ILE A 24 0.41 -7.65 -4.62
C ILE A 24 1.81 -7.31 -5.13
N ALA A 25 2.05 -7.44 -6.44
CA ALA A 25 3.36 -7.17 -7.02
C ALA A 25 3.77 -5.71 -6.78
N PHE A 26 2.85 -4.78 -7.00
CA PHE A 26 3.07 -3.36 -6.71
C PHE A 26 3.40 -3.12 -5.24
N ALA A 27 2.57 -3.61 -4.31
CA ALA A 27 2.76 -3.44 -2.88
C ALA A 27 4.10 -4.00 -2.40
N LEU A 28 4.50 -5.18 -2.87
CA LEU A 28 5.80 -5.79 -2.55
C LEU A 28 6.97 -4.97 -3.10
N SER A 29 6.92 -4.56 -4.37
CA SER A 29 7.95 -3.68 -4.94
C SER A 29 8.03 -2.33 -4.21
N PHE A 30 6.89 -1.77 -3.82
CA PHE A 30 6.81 -0.52 -3.09
C PHE A 30 7.37 -0.65 -1.67
N MET A 31 7.08 -1.76 -0.97
CA MET A 31 7.67 -2.06 0.33
C MET A 31 9.20 -2.18 0.25
N LEU A 32 9.73 -2.85 -0.79
CA LEU A 32 11.18 -2.94 -1.01
C LEU A 32 11.81 -1.56 -1.25
N MET A 33 11.15 -0.70 -2.04
CA MET A 33 11.59 0.68 -2.25
C MET A 33 11.63 1.49 -0.94
N ILE A 34 10.61 1.36 -0.08
CA ILE A 34 10.59 2.02 1.23
C ILE A 34 11.68 1.45 2.14
N ALA A 35 11.84 0.12 2.18
CA ALA A 35 12.86 -0.54 3.00
C ALA A 35 14.29 -0.15 2.59
N GLY A 36 14.54 0.14 1.32
CA GLY A 36 15.83 0.66 0.84
C GLY A 36 16.06 2.13 1.16
N SER A 37 15.00 2.94 1.23
CA SER A 37 15.11 4.40 1.44
C SER A 37 15.05 4.79 2.92
N TYR A 38 14.26 4.10 3.73
CA TYR A 38 14.03 4.41 5.15
C TYR A 38 15.29 4.38 6.04
N PRO A 39 16.21 3.39 5.95
CA PRO A 39 17.45 3.38 6.72
C PRO A 39 18.34 4.60 6.46
N ASN A 40 18.32 5.16 5.24
CA ASN A 40 19.09 6.34 4.90
C ASN A 40 18.60 7.58 5.66
N TYR A 41 17.30 7.67 5.94
CA TYR A 41 16.72 8.74 6.76
C TYR A 41 16.96 8.53 8.25
N HIS A 42 17.03 7.28 8.70
CA HIS A 42 17.44 6.98 10.07
C HIS A 42 18.93 7.30 10.31
N ALA A 43 19.78 7.15 9.28
CA ALA A 43 21.19 7.56 9.35
C ALA A 43 21.34 9.09 9.47
N LEU A 44 20.48 9.87 8.80
CA LEU A 44 20.46 11.33 8.90
C LEU A 44 20.16 11.86 10.32
N GLN A 45 19.47 11.08 11.17
CA GLN A 45 19.24 11.44 12.57
C GLN A 45 20.54 11.47 13.41
N PHE A 46 21.59 10.78 12.97
CA PHE A 46 22.89 10.76 13.64
C PHE A 46 23.78 11.96 13.27
N ASP A 47 23.43 12.73 12.24
CA ASP A 47 24.08 14.00 11.91
C ASP A 47 23.39 15.12 12.70
N HIS A 48 24.16 15.85 13.50
CA HIS A 48 23.73 16.83 14.51
C HIS A 48 22.99 18.09 14.00
N ASP A 49 22.48 18.08 12.76
CA ASP A 49 21.79 19.22 12.17
C ASP A 49 20.28 19.16 12.44
N VAL A 50 19.70 20.22 13.01
CA VAL A 50 18.27 20.34 13.34
C VAL A 50 17.38 20.02 12.13
N ARG A 51 17.83 20.38 10.93
CA ARG A 51 17.12 20.08 9.67
C ARG A 51 17.09 18.59 9.36
N ASN A 52 18.21 17.88 9.57
CA ASN A 52 18.31 16.44 9.32
C ASN A 52 17.44 15.65 10.32
N CYS A 53 17.38 16.10 11.58
CA CYS A 53 16.48 15.55 12.59
C CYS A 53 14.99 15.71 12.21
N ILE A 54 14.57 16.88 11.70
CA ILE A 54 13.20 17.11 11.24
C ILE A 54 12.85 16.21 10.05
N VAL A 55 13.76 16.04 9.09
CA VAL A 55 13.59 15.13 7.94
C VAL A 55 13.46 13.68 8.39
N ALA A 56 14.31 13.23 9.33
CA ALA A 56 14.28 11.87 9.86
C ALA A 56 12.94 11.55 10.56
N SER A 57 12.43 12.49 11.38
CA SER A 57 11.10 12.36 12.00
C SER A 57 10.00 12.27 10.94
N MET A 58 9.97 13.18 9.95
CA MET A 58 8.98 13.09 8.88
C MET A 58 9.07 11.77 8.11
N ALA A 59 10.28 11.28 7.85
CA ALA A 59 10.50 10.00 7.19
C ALA A 59 9.91 8.86 8.02
N HIS A 60 10.12 8.86 9.33
CA HIS A 60 9.50 7.89 10.24
C HIS A 60 7.98 7.90 10.12
N HIS A 61 7.33 9.05 10.27
CA HIS A 61 5.88 9.14 10.22
C HIS A 61 5.28 8.70 8.88
N TYR A 62 5.82 9.21 7.77
CA TYR A 62 5.24 8.98 6.45
C TYR A 62 5.62 7.61 5.87
N CYS A 63 6.87 7.16 6.03
CA CYS A 63 7.29 5.86 5.52
C CYS A 63 6.68 4.70 6.29
N THR A 64 6.54 4.80 7.62
CA THR A 64 5.84 3.75 8.41
C THR A 64 4.35 3.70 8.06
N SER A 65 3.69 4.86 7.91
CA SER A 65 2.31 4.91 7.45
C SER A 65 2.16 4.32 6.04
N ALA A 66 3.07 4.63 5.11
CA ALA A 66 3.06 4.08 3.77
C ALA A 66 3.25 2.54 3.76
N LEU A 67 4.15 2.02 4.60
CA LEU A 67 4.35 0.58 4.81
C LEU A 67 3.08 -0.10 5.32
N ALA A 68 2.39 0.49 6.30
CA ALA A 68 1.13 -0.06 6.81
C ALA A 68 0.06 -0.20 5.72
N TRP A 69 -0.08 0.80 4.84
CA TRP A 69 -1.00 0.74 3.70
C TRP A 69 -0.57 -0.30 2.66
N ALA A 70 0.72 -0.42 2.37
CA ALA A 70 1.21 -1.45 1.45
C ALA A 70 1.02 -2.87 1.99
N ILE A 71 1.19 -3.09 3.30
CA ILE A 71 0.89 -4.37 3.95
C ILE A 71 -0.60 -4.70 3.86
N LEU A 72 -1.47 -3.72 4.11
CA LEU A 72 -2.92 -3.89 3.97
C LEU A 72 -3.30 -4.27 2.53
N SER A 73 -2.71 -3.58 1.55
CA SER A 73 -2.90 -3.87 0.13
C SER A 73 -2.50 -5.30 -0.21
N CYS A 74 -1.27 -5.70 0.14
CA CYS A 74 -0.75 -7.02 -0.14
C CYS A 74 -1.59 -8.12 0.54
N SER A 75 -2.08 -7.88 1.75
CA SER A 75 -2.93 -8.82 2.50
C SER A 75 -4.31 -8.96 1.84
N ALA A 76 -4.96 -7.85 1.49
CA ALA A 76 -6.27 -7.86 0.83
C ALA A 76 -6.20 -8.50 -0.56
N GLY A 77 -5.20 -8.12 -1.36
CA GLY A 77 -4.92 -8.74 -2.66
C GLY A 77 -4.59 -10.23 -2.54
N GLY A 78 -3.78 -10.62 -1.55
CA GLY A 78 -3.42 -12.01 -1.29
C GLY A 78 -4.64 -12.88 -0.98
N ILE A 79 -5.53 -12.40 -0.11
CA ILE A 79 -6.80 -13.09 0.21
C ILE A 79 -7.65 -13.23 -1.05
N ALA A 80 -7.84 -12.13 -1.80
CA ALA A 80 -8.63 -12.14 -3.03
C ALA A 80 -8.05 -13.12 -4.07
N PHE A 81 -6.72 -13.19 -4.19
CA PHE A 81 -6.04 -14.10 -5.09
C PHE A 81 -6.24 -15.58 -4.70
N ILE A 82 -6.04 -15.93 -3.43
CA ILE A 82 -6.17 -17.32 -2.97
C ILE A 82 -7.60 -17.85 -3.20
N PHE A 83 -8.61 -17.07 -2.78
CA PHE A 83 -9.99 -17.49 -2.91
C PHE A 83 -10.50 -17.51 -4.36
N SER A 84 -10.02 -16.59 -5.21
CA SER A 84 -10.32 -16.63 -6.65
C SER A 84 -9.62 -17.78 -7.37
N TYR A 85 -8.43 -18.17 -6.92
CA TYR A 85 -7.69 -19.34 -7.44
C TYR A 85 -8.38 -20.65 -7.07
N ASP A 86 -8.80 -20.79 -5.80
CA ASP A 86 -9.55 -21.97 -5.34
C ASP A 86 -10.88 -22.13 -6.10
N ALA A 87 -11.62 -21.04 -6.28
CA ALA A 87 -12.85 -21.00 -7.07
C ALA A 87 -12.66 -21.51 -8.51
N GLN A 88 -11.54 -21.17 -9.15
CA GLN A 88 -11.24 -21.57 -10.51
C GLN A 88 -10.87 -23.06 -10.61
N ILE A 89 -10.03 -23.56 -9.71
CA ILE A 89 -9.57 -24.96 -9.70
C ILE A 89 -10.73 -25.90 -9.38
N ASN A 90 -11.50 -25.60 -8.34
CA ASN A 90 -12.55 -26.49 -7.86
C ASN A 90 -13.84 -26.41 -8.70
N ARG A 91 -13.89 -25.54 -9.72
CA ARG A 91 -15.09 -25.19 -10.52
C ARG A 91 -16.31 -24.86 -9.66
N LYS A 92 -16.11 -24.55 -8.38
CA LYS A 92 -17.13 -24.04 -7.47
C LYS A 92 -17.16 -22.55 -7.68
N PHE A 93 -17.88 -22.12 -8.72
CA PHE A 93 -18.05 -20.70 -8.96
C PHE A 93 -18.71 -20.09 -7.73
N PRO A 94 -18.04 -19.13 -7.09
CA PRO A 94 -18.62 -18.47 -5.94
C PRO A 94 -19.90 -17.80 -6.40
N GLY A 95 -20.99 -18.00 -5.65
CA GLY A 95 -22.22 -17.27 -5.90
C GLY A 95 -21.95 -15.77 -6.04
N LEU A 96 -22.87 -15.06 -6.69
CA LEU A 96 -22.72 -13.64 -7.03
C LEU A 96 -22.21 -12.78 -5.85
N VAL A 97 -22.72 -13.05 -4.65
CA VAL A 97 -22.32 -12.38 -3.40
C VAL A 97 -20.81 -12.52 -3.12
N PHE A 98 -20.25 -13.73 -3.22
CA PHE A 98 -18.84 -13.95 -2.92
C PHE A 98 -17.93 -13.35 -4.01
N THR A 99 -18.35 -13.39 -5.27
CA THR A 99 -17.64 -12.68 -6.35
C THR A 99 -17.57 -11.17 -6.08
N ILE A 100 -18.67 -10.56 -5.61
CA ILE A 100 -18.71 -9.14 -5.24
C ILE A 100 -17.76 -8.84 -4.06
N ILE A 101 -17.72 -9.71 -3.04
CA ILE A 101 -16.81 -9.55 -1.90
C ILE A 101 -15.36 -9.54 -2.38
N LEU A 102 -14.95 -10.52 -3.19
CA LEU A 102 -13.59 -10.59 -3.73
C LEU A 102 -13.23 -9.36 -4.56
N LEU A 103 -14.17 -8.89 -5.39
CA LEU A 103 -13.97 -7.69 -6.19
C LEU A 103 -13.82 -6.44 -5.31
N GLY A 104 -14.58 -6.36 -4.21
CA GLY A 104 -14.42 -5.37 -3.17
C GLY A 104 -13.03 -5.42 -2.51
N MET A 105 -12.50 -6.62 -2.23
CA MET A 105 -11.15 -6.78 -1.67
C MET A 105 -10.06 -6.28 -2.62
N VAL A 106 -10.19 -6.54 -3.93
CA VAL A 106 -9.28 -5.96 -4.94
C VAL A 106 -9.37 -4.43 -4.96
N GLY A 107 -10.59 -3.88 -4.82
CA GLY A 107 -10.80 -2.43 -4.70
C GLY A 107 -10.13 -1.84 -3.44
N VAL A 108 -10.23 -2.52 -2.30
CA VAL A 108 -9.53 -2.15 -1.06
C VAL A 108 -8.02 -2.19 -1.26
N ALA A 109 -7.50 -3.22 -1.94
CA ALA A 109 -6.07 -3.36 -2.21
C ALA A 109 -5.56 -2.19 -3.06
N GLY A 110 -6.22 -1.89 -4.19
CA GLY A 110 -5.88 -0.73 -5.02
C GLY A 110 -6.02 0.62 -4.31
N GLY A 111 -7.04 0.78 -3.45
CA GLY A 111 -7.19 1.97 -2.61
C GLY A 111 -6.05 2.13 -1.60
N ALA A 112 -5.62 1.03 -1.00
CA ALA A 112 -4.48 1.01 -0.08
C ALA A 112 -3.16 1.30 -0.80
N ASP A 113 -2.94 0.78 -2.01
CA ASP A 113 -1.80 1.14 -2.86
C ASP A 113 -1.75 2.64 -3.15
N TYR A 114 -2.88 3.23 -3.53
CA TYR A 114 -2.99 4.67 -3.76
C TYR A 114 -2.64 5.48 -2.50
N LEU A 115 -3.15 5.07 -1.33
CA LEU A 115 -2.84 5.74 -0.07
C LEU A 115 -1.36 5.61 0.31
N ALA A 116 -0.75 4.44 0.07
CA ALA A 116 0.67 4.21 0.31
C ALA A 116 1.54 5.17 -0.53
N VAL A 117 1.23 5.30 -1.83
CA VAL A 117 1.90 6.26 -2.73
C VAL A 117 1.66 7.69 -2.29
N SER A 118 0.42 8.05 -1.94
CA SER A 118 0.08 9.41 -1.48
C SER A 118 0.88 9.83 -0.24
N LYS A 119 1.16 8.90 0.68
CA LYS A 119 1.97 9.16 1.88
C LYS A 119 3.43 9.46 1.53
N VAL A 120 4.04 8.68 0.64
CA VAL A 120 5.41 8.94 0.17
C VAL A 120 5.50 10.22 -0.67
N ALA A 121 4.51 10.49 -1.52
CA ALA A 121 4.44 11.74 -2.28
C ALA A 121 4.32 12.96 -1.35
N LYS A 122 3.51 12.87 -0.28
CA LYS A 122 3.43 13.92 0.75
C LYS A 122 4.73 14.10 1.50
N PHE A 123 5.46 13.02 1.78
CA PHE A 123 6.80 13.10 2.36
C PHE A 123 7.74 13.87 1.45
N TRP A 124 7.88 13.48 0.18
CA TRP A 124 8.75 14.20 -0.78
C TRP A 124 8.36 15.65 -0.99
N GLY A 125 7.05 15.96 -1.03
CA GLY A 125 6.57 17.33 -1.13
C GLY A 125 6.93 18.19 0.10
N ARG A 126 6.98 17.58 1.29
CA ARG A 126 7.34 18.27 2.54
C ARG A 126 8.84 18.30 2.81
N THR A 127 9.62 17.41 2.19
CA THR A 127 11.09 17.39 2.27
C THR A 127 11.79 18.08 1.10
N ALA A 128 11.05 18.59 0.10
CA ALA A 128 11.60 19.54 -0.85
C ALA A 128 12.07 20.80 -0.10
N GLN A 129 13.32 21.23 -0.34
CA GLN A 129 14.02 22.34 0.34
C GLN A 129 13.17 23.57 0.75
N PRO A 130 12.23 24.09 -0.06
CA PRO A 130 11.41 25.24 0.35
C PRO A 130 10.40 24.93 1.48
N ALA A 131 9.86 23.71 1.57
CA ALA A 131 8.91 23.33 2.62
C ALA A 131 9.62 23.07 3.96
N LEU A 132 10.82 22.50 3.91
CA LEU A 132 11.68 22.26 5.07
C LEU A 132 12.02 23.54 5.84
N MET A 133 12.20 24.67 5.14
CA MET A 133 12.47 25.97 5.76
C MET A 133 11.26 26.53 6.51
N GLN A 134 10.04 26.06 6.24
CA GLN A 134 8.81 26.52 6.90
C GLN A 134 8.40 25.60 8.08
N THR A 135 8.79 24.34 8.07
CA THR A 135 8.56 23.40 9.19
C THR A 135 9.57 23.60 10.31
N GLY A 136 9.23 24.46 11.27
CA GLY A 136 10.07 24.74 12.43
C GLY A 136 10.04 23.70 13.56
N LYS A 137 9.23 22.63 13.46
CA LYS A 137 9.09 21.60 14.51
C LYS A 137 8.91 20.19 13.91
N PRO A 138 9.52 19.16 14.53
CA PRO A 138 9.33 17.75 14.14
C PRO A 138 7.90 17.26 14.41
N MET A 139 7.43 16.31 13.61
CA MET A 139 6.03 15.82 13.69
C MET A 139 5.81 14.80 14.81
N ASP A 140 6.87 14.11 15.24
CA ASP A 140 6.76 12.99 16.19
C ASP A 140 7.08 13.38 17.64
N GLY A 141 7.11 14.67 17.95
CA GLY A 141 7.47 15.17 19.29
C GLY A 141 8.94 14.96 19.67
N TYR A 142 9.78 14.51 18.74
CA TYR A 142 11.23 14.42 18.94
C TYR A 142 11.82 15.80 19.26
N ILE A 143 12.78 15.85 20.18
CA ILE A 143 13.52 17.09 20.45
C ILE A 143 14.77 17.05 19.57
N CYS A 144 14.79 17.87 18.52
CA CYS A 144 16.00 18.12 17.75
C CYS A 144 16.88 19.07 18.58
N LYS A 145 18.04 18.58 19.03
CA LYS A 145 19.05 19.37 19.75
C LYS A 145 20.15 19.80 18.80
#